data_AF-A0A1J5SGC9-F1
#
_entry.id   AF-A0A1J5SGC9-F1
#
_cell.length_a   1.000
_cell.length_b   1.000
_cell.length_c   1.000
_cell.angle_alpha   90.00
_cell.angle_beta   90.00
_cell.angle_gamma   90.00
#
_symmetry.space_group_name_H-M   'P 1'
#
loop_
_entity.id
_entity.type
_entity.pdbx_description
1 polymer ?
#
loop_
_entity_poly.entity_id
_entity_poly.type
_entity_poly.pdbx_seq_one_letter_code
_entity_poly.pdbx_strand_id
1 'polypeptide(L)'
;MNIEVQIRKAQAFRKMHDRSAVLVLPNAWDAVTARLFAQLGFAAVATTSGGVAWSLGYADGEHAPLSEVIAASKRIAHAVDLPVTVDIETGYGTTPEAVADTVSALIAAGAVGINLEDGLHDGGTLREMEVAVARIRAARSAAAAAGVPVVINARTDTYRLKYGATDGERFDETVRRAKAYLAAGADCIYPIGLGDAATIGDLVQELDAPVNVSAWPGTPSVSELAHLGVARVSTATRLATLALSAVERAAKELRASGRFECLEATLTHPGVQRLFSEI
;
A
#
# COMPACT_ATOMS: atom_id res chain seq x y z
N MET A 1 -15.79 -9.00 -11.03
CA MET A 1 -16.42 -7.68 -10.77
C MET A 1 -16.88 -7.11 -12.11
N ASN A 2 -18.04 -6.45 -12.17
CA ASN A 2 -18.47 -5.72 -13.37
C ASN A 2 -17.49 -4.55 -13.63
N ILE A 3 -16.99 -4.41 -14.87
CA ILE A 3 -16.01 -3.38 -15.24
C ILE A 3 -16.50 -1.96 -14.95
N GLU A 4 -17.80 -1.66 -15.10
CA GLU A 4 -18.38 -0.35 -14.77
C GLU A 4 -18.33 -0.07 -13.26
N VAL A 5 -18.54 -1.10 -12.43
CA VAL A 5 -18.39 -1.00 -10.97
C VAL A 5 -16.93 -0.74 -10.63
N GLN A 6 -15.99 -1.44 -11.26
CA GLN A 6 -14.56 -1.24 -11.04
C GLN A 6 -14.10 0.17 -11.44
N ILE A 7 -14.56 0.68 -12.58
CA ILE A 7 -14.26 2.04 -13.04
C ILE A 7 -14.78 3.07 -12.02
N ARG A 8 -16.01 2.91 -11.52
CA ARG A 8 -16.56 3.79 -10.48
C ARG A 8 -15.75 3.74 -9.18
N LYS A 9 -15.35 2.54 -8.73
CA LYS A 9 -14.45 2.37 -7.56
C LYS A 9 -13.10 3.07 -7.78
N ALA A 10 -12.52 2.95 -8.97
CA ALA A 10 -11.25 3.60 -9.31
C ALA A 10 -11.36 5.13 -9.34
N GLN A 11 -12.43 5.67 -9.93
CA GLN A 11 -12.70 7.11 -9.93
C GLN A 11 -12.92 7.65 -8.52
N ALA A 12 -13.70 6.93 -7.70
CA ALA A 12 -13.92 7.28 -6.30
C ALA A 12 -12.60 7.27 -5.51
N PHE A 13 -11.77 6.23 -5.69
CA PHE A 13 -10.46 6.14 -5.05
C PHE A 13 -9.52 7.26 -5.45
N ARG A 14 -9.49 7.62 -6.74
CA ARG A 14 -8.71 8.76 -7.23
C ARG A 14 -9.18 10.07 -6.60
N LYS A 15 -10.49 10.28 -6.51
CA LYS A 15 -11.06 11.49 -5.87
C LYS A 15 -10.68 11.61 -4.40
N MET A 16 -10.55 10.49 -3.67
CA MET A 16 -10.11 10.52 -2.26
C MET A 16 -8.69 11.09 -2.06
N HIS A 17 -7.91 11.31 -3.13
CA HIS A 17 -6.58 11.94 -3.08
C HIS A 17 -6.62 13.45 -3.35
N ASP A 18 -7.81 14.09 -3.42
CA ASP A 18 -7.98 15.52 -3.73
C ASP A 18 -7.52 16.48 -2.62
N ARG A 19 -7.00 15.96 -1.51
CA ARG A 19 -6.51 16.71 -0.33
C ARG A 19 -7.61 17.46 0.44
N SER A 20 -8.90 17.19 0.20
CA SER A 20 -10.00 17.73 1.01
C SER A 20 -10.09 17.07 2.40
N ALA A 21 -9.64 15.82 2.50
CA ALA A 21 -9.42 15.09 3.74
C ALA A 21 -8.28 14.09 3.54
N VAL A 22 -7.54 13.77 4.60
CA VAL A 22 -6.51 12.73 4.55
C VAL A 22 -7.19 11.36 4.43
N LEU A 23 -6.90 10.63 3.36
CA LEU A 23 -7.31 9.24 3.19
C LEU A 23 -6.46 8.34 4.10
N VAL A 24 -7.02 7.91 5.22
CA VAL A 24 -6.40 6.88 6.07
C VAL A 24 -6.71 5.50 5.50
N LEU A 25 -5.65 4.77 5.14
CA LEU A 25 -5.72 3.54 4.37
C LEU A 25 -5.11 2.37 5.15
N PRO A 26 -5.95 1.53 5.79
CA PRO A 26 -5.47 0.34 6.48
C PRO A 26 -5.01 -0.69 5.45
N ASN A 27 -3.95 -1.43 5.80
CA ASN A 27 -3.37 -2.42 4.93
C ASN A 27 -3.81 -3.83 5.35
N ALA A 28 -4.61 -4.47 4.50
CA ALA A 28 -5.06 -5.85 4.66
C ALA A 28 -4.03 -6.83 4.11
N TRP A 29 -4.00 -8.02 4.69
CA TRP A 29 -3.20 -9.15 4.19
C TRP A 29 -4.07 -10.34 3.76
N ASP A 30 -5.36 -10.33 4.10
CA ASP A 30 -6.32 -11.36 3.73
C ASP A 30 -7.75 -10.81 3.60
N ALA A 31 -8.70 -11.67 3.22
CA ALA A 31 -10.10 -11.29 3.06
C ALA A 31 -10.76 -10.89 4.41
N VAL A 32 -10.40 -11.53 5.52
CA VAL A 32 -11.02 -11.27 6.83
C VAL A 32 -10.68 -9.86 7.30
N THR A 33 -9.40 -9.48 7.22
CA THR A 33 -8.92 -8.14 7.58
C THR A 33 -9.52 -7.05 6.71
N ALA A 34 -9.66 -7.29 5.40
CA ALA A 34 -10.34 -6.37 4.52
C ALA A 34 -11.81 -6.14 4.91
N ARG A 35 -12.55 -7.22 5.22
CA ARG A 35 -13.96 -7.10 5.69
C ARG A 35 -14.07 -6.41 7.04
N LEU A 36 -13.12 -6.65 7.94
CA LEU A 36 -13.06 -5.95 9.21
C LEU A 36 -12.89 -4.43 8.99
N PHE A 37 -11.99 -4.01 8.10
CA PHE A 37 -11.84 -2.59 7.76
C PHE A 37 -13.10 -2.00 7.10
N ALA A 38 -13.77 -2.76 6.24
CA ALA A 38 -15.03 -2.33 5.65
C ALA A 38 -16.13 -2.13 6.71
N GLN A 39 -16.28 -3.08 7.64
CA GLN A 39 -17.25 -2.96 8.74
C GLN A 39 -16.95 -1.77 9.65
N LEU A 40 -15.67 -1.45 9.86
CA LEU A 40 -15.23 -0.29 10.64
C LEU A 40 -15.39 1.06 9.91
N GLY A 41 -15.90 1.04 8.66
CA GLY A 41 -16.24 2.25 7.92
C GLY A 41 -15.08 2.91 7.17
N PHE A 42 -13.96 2.21 6.96
CA PHE A 42 -12.89 2.73 6.10
C PHE A 42 -13.37 2.88 4.65
N ALA A 43 -12.94 3.96 3.98
CA ALA A 43 -13.41 4.29 2.63
C ALA A 43 -12.75 3.45 1.52
N ALA A 44 -11.56 2.90 1.79
CA ALA A 44 -10.79 2.07 0.87
C ALA A 44 -9.79 1.20 1.65
N VAL A 45 -9.24 0.18 1.00
CA VAL A 45 -8.26 -0.75 1.58
C VAL A 45 -7.02 -0.83 0.69
N ALA A 46 -5.84 -0.89 1.30
CA ALA A 46 -4.62 -1.28 0.60
C ALA A 46 -4.25 -2.71 0.96
N THR A 47 -3.55 -3.44 0.08
CA THR A 47 -2.80 -4.62 0.55
C THR A 47 -1.46 -4.18 1.18
N THR A 48 -0.81 -5.09 1.89
CA THR A 48 0.61 -4.97 2.29
C THR A 48 1.35 -6.18 1.73
N SER A 49 2.44 -5.96 0.97
CA SER A 49 3.22 -7.07 0.40
C SER A 49 3.71 -8.02 1.50
N GLY A 50 4.32 -7.48 2.56
CA GLY A 50 4.82 -8.29 3.67
C GLY A 50 3.74 -9.10 4.37
N GLY A 51 2.61 -8.48 4.74
CA GLY A 51 1.52 -9.22 5.37
C GLY A 51 0.97 -10.33 4.47
N VAL A 52 0.77 -10.05 3.18
CA VAL A 52 0.31 -11.05 2.20
C VAL A 52 1.34 -12.18 2.07
N ALA A 53 2.61 -11.87 1.83
CA ALA A 53 3.68 -12.86 1.68
C ALA A 53 3.79 -13.77 2.92
N TRP A 54 3.79 -13.20 4.13
CA TRP A 54 3.87 -13.98 5.37
C TRP A 54 2.66 -14.92 5.53
N SER A 55 1.46 -14.47 5.17
CA SER A 55 0.25 -15.30 5.22
C SER A 55 0.27 -16.46 4.23
N LEU A 56 1.01 -16.30 3.12
CA LEU A 56 1.21 -17.33 2.09
C LEU A 56 2.39 -18.26 2.41
N GLY A 57 3.17 -17.98 3.46
CA GLY A 57 4.34 -18.79 3.85
C GLY A 57 5.66 -18.34 3.20
N TYR A 58 5.73 -17.11 2.69
CA TYR A 58 6.92 -16.53 2.06
C TYR A 58 7.46 -15.35 2.85
N ALA A 59 8.75 -15.04 2.67
CA ALA A 59 9.31 -13.76 3.08
C ALA A 59 8.80 -12.63 2.18
N ASP A 60 8.83 -11.39 2.67
CA ASP A 60 8.57 -10.19 1.87
C ASP A 60 9.76 -9.90 0.94
N GLY A 61 9.56 -9.18 -0.17
CA GLY A 61 10.64 -8.92 -1.15
C GLY A 61 10.54 -9.78 -2.41
N GLU A 62 9.33 -9.95 -2.96
CA GLU A 62 9.02 -10.74 -4.17
C GLU A 62 9.38 -12.24 -4.06
N HIS A 63 9.48 -12.79 -2.84
CA HIS A 63 9.67 -14.23 -2.65
C HIS A 63 8.39 -15.05 -2.83
N ALA A 64 7.22 -14.44 -2.63
CA ALA A 64 5.94 -15.06 -2.96
C ALA A 64 5.76 -15.12 -4.48
N PRO A 65 5.31 -16.24 -5.07
CA PRO A 65 5.02 -16.28 -6.50
C PRO A 65 3.94 -15.25 -6.88
N LEU A 66 4.15 -14.51 -7.98
CA LEU A 66 3.19 -13.49 -8.46
C LEU A 66 1.76 -14.05 -8.60
N SER A 67 1.61 -15.28 -9.04
CA SER A 67 0.30 -15.95 -9.17
C SER A 67 -0.43 -16.08 -7.83
N GLU A 68 0.29 -16.30 -6.73
CA GLU A 68 -0.28 -16.37 -5.40
C GLU A 68 -0.66 -14.99 -4.86
N VAL A 69 0.17 -13.98 -5.12
CA VAL A 69 -0.14 -12.59 -4.78
C VAL A 69 -1.39 -12.11 -5.51
N ILE A 70 -1.48 -12.34 -6.83
CA ILE A 70 -2.68 -12.04 -7.61
C ILE A 70 -3.91 -12.77 -7.05
N ALA A 71 -3.77 -14.05 -6.69
CA ALA A 71 -4.87 -14.81 -6.10
C ALA A 71 -5.31 -14.25 -4.74
N ALA A 72 -4.37 -13.84 -3.88
CA ALA A 72 -4.67 -13.20 -2.61
C ALA A 72 -5.35 -11.83 -2.81
N SER A 73 -4.82 -10.98 -3.69
CA SER A 73 -5.41 -9.69 -4.05
C SER A 73 -6.83 -9.85 -4.60
N LYS A 74 -7.07 -10.88 -5.43
CA LYS A 74 -8.41 -11.20 -5.94
C LYS A 74 -9.37 -11.54 -4.80
N ARG A 75 -8.96 -12.39 -3.85
CA ARG A 75 -9.78 -12.74 -2.68
C ARG A 75 -10.13 -11.51 -1.85
N ILE A 76 -9.16 -10.62 -1.63
CA ILE A 76 -9.34 -9.36 -0.90
C ILE A 76 -10.34 -8.45 -1.63
N ALA A 77 -10.12 -8.18 -2.92
CA ALA A 77 -10.97 -7.30 -3.72
C ALA A 77 -12.40 -7.83 -3.86
N HIS A 78 -12.59 -9.15 -3.89
CA HIS A 78 -13.91 -9.78 -3.91
C HIS A 78 -14.62 -9.79 -2.55
N ALA A 79 -13.89 -9.64 -1.44
CA ALA A 79 -14.47 -9.71 -0.11
C ALA A 79 -15.16 -8.40 0.32
N VAL A 80 -14.93 -7.29 -0.40
CA VAL A 80 -15.41 -5.95 -0.01
C VAL A 80 -15.93 -5.14 -1.20
N ASP A 81 -16.92 -4.28 -0.95
CA ASP A 81 -17.40 -3.29 -1.91
C ASP A 81 -16.55 -2.01 -1.98
N LEU A 82 -15.50 -1.94 -1.18
CA LEU A 82 -14.57 -0.82 -1.18
C LEU A 82 -13.62 -0.87 -2.40
N PRO A 83 -13.02 0.28 -2.78
CA PRO A 83 -11.81 0.31 -3.58
C PRO A 83 -10.66 -0.43 -2.90
N VAL A 84 -9.94 -1.26 -3.67
CA VAL A 84 -8.73 -1.96 -3.21
C VAL A 84 -7.53 -1.57 -4.06
N THR A 85 -6.48 -1.06 -3.42
CA THR A 85 -5.17 -0.81 -4.04
C THR A 85 -4.17 -1.88 -3.61
N VAL A 86 -3.32 -2.34 -4.53
CA VAL A 86 -2.42 -3.48 -4.29
C VAL A 86 -0.97 -3.02 -4.22
N ASP A 87 -0.27 -3.39 -3.17
CA ASP A 87 1.18 -3.28 -3.09
C ASP A 87 1.83 -4.36 -3.97
N ILE A 88 2.50 -3.93 -5.04
CA ILE A 88 3.13 -4.82 -6.03
C ILE A 88 4.65 -4.80 -5.94
N GLU A 89 5.19 -4.27 -4.84
CA GLU A 89 6.62 -4.16 -4.60
C GLU A 89 7.32 -3.49 -5.79
N THR A 90 8.35 -4.12 -6.36
CA THR A 90 9.04 -3.56 -7.52
C THR A 90 8.26 -3.78 -8.81
N GLY A 91 7.25 -4.64 -8.82
CA GLY A 91 6.37 -4.93 -9.96
C GLY A 91 6.50 -6.35 -10.52
N TYR A 92 7.16 -7.27 -9.81
CA TYR A 92 7.26 -8.69 -10.16
C TYR A 92 7.84 -8.97 -11.56
N GLY A 93 8.95 -8.30 -11.89
CA GLY A 93 9.66 -8.50 -13.14
C GLY A 93 10.72 -7.43 -13.39
N THR A 94 11.72 -7.73 -14.22
CA THR A 94 12.88 -6.84 -14.42
C THR A 94 12.65 -5.76 -15.48
N THR A 95 11.67 -5.94 -16.38
CA THR A 95 11.39 -5.01 -17.48
C THR A 95 10.10 -4.21 -17.27
N PRO A 96 9.93 -3.06 -17.94
CA PRO A 96 8.66 -2.33 -17.94
C PRO A 96 7.47 -3.17 -18.44
N GLU A 97 7.67 -4.03 -19.43
CA GLU A 97 6.62 -4.90 -19.98
C GLU A 97 6.11 -5.88 -18.94
N ALA A 98 7.00 -6.47 -18.13
CA ALA A 98 6.59 -7.35 -17.04
C ALA A 98 5.76 -6.60 -15.97
N VAL A 99 6.06 -5.32 -15.72
CA VAL A 99 5.23 -4.48 -14.84
C VAL A 99 3.83 -4.27 -15.45
N ALA A 100 3.75 -4.01 -16.76
CA ALA A 100 2.47 -3.87 -17.44
C ALA A 100 1.63 -5.16 -17.37
N ASP A 101 2.26 -6.33 -17.50
CA ASP A 101 1.60 -7.63 -17.36
C ASP A 101 1.06 -7.84 -15.93
N THR A 102 1.89 -7.55 -14.91
CA THR A 102 1.49 -7.60 -13.48
C THR A 102 0.28 -6.69 -13.22
N VAL A 103 0.34 -5.44 -13.69
CA VAL A 103 -0.75 -4.46 -13.51
C VAL A 103 -2.02 -4.93 -14.23
N SER A 104 -1.91 -5.45 -15.45
CA SER A 104 -3.05 -5.97 -16.20
C SER A 104 -3.72 -7.14 -15.46
N ALA A 105 -2.93 -8.05 -14.91
CA ALA A 105 -3.45 -9.18 -14.14
C ALA A 105 -4.14 -8.75 -12.84
N LEU A 106 -3.63 -7.72 -12.16
CA LEU A 106 -4.24 -7.19 -10.94
C LEU A 106 -5.51 -6.37 -11.20
N ILE A 107 -5.58 -5.65 -12.32
CA ILE A 107 -6.83 -5.04 -12.78
C ILE A 107 -7.87 -6.13 -13.00
N ALA A 108 -7.52 -7.23 -13.67
CA ALA A 108 -8.41 -8.37 -13.85
C ALA A 108 -8.81 -9.04 -12.51
N ALA A 109 -7.95 -8.98 -11.49
CA ALA A 109 -8.24 -9.43 -10.13
C ALA A 109 -9.15 -8.46 -9.34
N GLY A 110 -9.41 -7.26 -9.85
CA GLY A 110 -10.30 -6.26 -9.24
C GLY A 110 -9.59 -5.10 -8.54
N ALA A 111 -8.28 -4.96 -8.68
CA ALA A 111 -7.54 -3.81 -8.17
C ALA A 111 -7.96 -2.52 -8.87
N VAL A 112 -7.94 -1.41 -8.13
CA VAL A 112 -8.21 -0.06 -8.65
C VAL A 112 -7.10 0.95 -8.32
N GLY A 113 -6.04 0.47 -7.67
CA GLY A 113 -4.82 1.21 -7.43
C GLY A 113 -3.64 0.24 -7.29
N ILE A 114 -2.43 0.77 -7.39
CA ILE A 114 -1.20 0.04 -7.09
C ILE A 114 -0.22 0.90 -6.28
N ASN A 115 0.65 0.27 -5.51
CA ASN A 115 1.94 0.84 -5.10
C ASN A 115 3.06 0.17 -5.91
N LEU A 116 3.93 0.96 -6.52
CA LEU A 116 5.08 0.47 -7.30
C LEU A 116 6.36 1.18 -6.84
N GLU A 117 7.37 0.44 -6.40
CA GLU A 117 8.60 0.98 -5.84
C GLU A 117 9.81 0.96 -6.78
N ASP A 118 10.73 1.88 -6.51
CA ASP A 118 11.99 2.01 -7.24
C ASP A 118 13.20 1.41 -6.49
N GLY A 119 13.03 0.88 -5.28
CA GLY A 119 14.07 0.15 -4.56
C GLY A 119 14.38 -1.19 -5.23
N LEU A 120 15.64 -1.62 -5.19
CA LEU A 120 16.05 -2.96 -5.60
C LEU A 120 16.14 -3.89 -4.37
N HIS A 121 15.86 -5.18 -4.60
CA HIS A 121 16.04 -6.25 -3.60
C HIS A 121 17.51 -6.74 -3.51
N ASP A 122 18.47 -5.92 -3.95
CA ASP A 122 19.90 -6.25 -4.02
C ASP A 122 20.70 -5.85 -2.77
N GLY A 123 20.01 -5.47 -1.70
CA GLY A 123 20.64 -5.04 -0.45
C GLY A 123 20.71 -3.52 -0.27
N GLY A 124 20.07 -2.74 -1.16
CA GLY A 124 19.64 -1.39 -0.79
C GLY A 124 19.97 -0.29 -1.80
N THR A 125 19.98 -0.59 -3.09
CA THR A 125 20.14 0.45 -4.12
C THR A 125 18.79 0.91 -4.67
N LEU A 126 18.80 2.11 -5.26
CA LEU A 126 17.67 2.61 -6.03
C LEU A 126 17.88 2.23 -7.50
N ARG A 127 16.78 1.90 -8.16
CA ARG A 127 16.76 1.76 -9.61
C ARG A 127 17.11 3.07 -10.28
N GLU A 128 17.83 2.95 -11.40
CA GLU A 128 18.13 4.09 -12.27
C GLU A 128 16.86 4.83 -12.66
N MET A 129 16.93 6.16 -12.65
CA MET A 129 15.77 7.06 -12.83
C MET A 129 14.99 6.71 -14.09
N GLU A 130 15.67 6.56 -15.23
CA GLU A 130 15.04 6.31 -16.52
C GLU A 130 14.28 4.97 -16.54
N VAL A 131 14.83 3.95 -15.88
CA VAL A 131 14.19 2.63 -15.77
C VAL A 131 12.98 2.70 -14.83
N ALA A 132 13.08 3.39 -13.70
CA ALA A 132 11.94 3.59 -12.79
C ALA A 132 10.78 4.34 -13.48
N VAL A 133 11.10 5.41 -14.22
CA VAL A 133 10.15 6.18 -15.03
C VAL A 133 9.49 5.30 -16.11
N ALA A 134 10.27 4.49 -16.82
CA ALA A 134 9.73 3.59 -17.85
C ALA A 134 8.72 2.59 -17.27
N ARG A 135 8.98 2.06 -16.06
CA ARG A 135 8.07 1.13 -15.37
C ARG A 135 6.76 1.79 -14.96
N ILE A 136 6.78 3.03 -14.49
CA ILE A 136 5.56 3.80 -14.17
C ILE A 136 4.76 4.07 -15.44
N ARG A 137 5.41 4.44 -16.55
CA ARG A 137 4.73 4.60 -17.84
C ARG A 137 4.09 3.30 -18.32
N ALA A 138 4.75 2.17 -18.13
CA ALA A 138 4.20 0.86 -18.49
C ALA A 138 2.98 0.51 -17.63
N ALA A 139 3.03 0.74 -16.32
CA ALA A 139 1.87 0.60 -15.43
C ALA A 139 0.69 1.48 -15.85
N ARG A 140 0.95 2.76 -16.19
CA ARG A 140 -0.08 3.68 -16.71
C ARG A 140 -0.66 3.21 -18.03
N SER A 141 0.18 2.72 -18.95
CA SER A 141 -0.24 2.22 -20.26
C SER A 141 -1.13 0.98 -20.12
N ALA A 142 -0.79 0.04 -19.24
CA ALA A 142 -1.62 -1.11 -18.91
C ALA A 142 -2.99 -0.71 -18.37
N ALA A 143 -3.04 0.25 -17.45
CA ALA A 143 -4.29 0.78 -16.91
C ALA A 143 -5.17 1.43 -18.00
N ALA A 144 -4.56 2.22 -18.90
CA ALA A 144 -5.25 2.83 -20.03
C ALA A 144 -5.80 1.77 -21.01
N ALA A 145 -5.01 0.74 -21.34
CA ALA A 145 -5.42 -0.35 -22.21
C ALA A 145 -6.60 -1.16 -21.62
N ALA A 146 -6.64 -1.32 -20.30
CA ALA A 146 -7.75 -1.97 -19.60
C ALA A 146 -8.99 -1.07 -19.43
N GLY A 147 -8.89 0.23 -19.73
CA GLY A 147 -9.97 1.20 -19.54
C GLY A 147 -10.32 1.49 -18.07
N VAL A 148 -9.44 1.13 -17.13
CA VAL A 148 -9.64 1.38 -15.70
C VAL A 148 -8.69 2.49 -15.25
N PRO A 149 -9.18 3.59 -14.65
CA PRO A 149 -8.34 4.70 -14.20
C PRO A 149 -7.64 4.35 -12.87
N VAL A 150 -6.76 3.34 -12.90
CA VAL A 150 -5.99 2.87 -11.74
C VAL A 150 -5.18 4.02 -11.15
N VAL A 151 -5.26 4.17 -9.83
CA VAL A 151 -4.43 5.12 -9.08
C VAL A 151 -3.03 4.53 -8.90
N ILE A 152 -2.01 5.20 -9.44
CA ILE A 152 -0.61 4.78 -9.30
C ILE A 152 0.03 5.57 -8.16
N ASN A 153 0.31 4.88 -7.05
CA ASN A 153 1.08 5.40 -5.93
C ASN A 153 2.55 5.04 -6.13
N ALA A 154 3.32 5.93 -6.75
CA ALA A 154 4.72 5.70 -7.03
C ALA A 154 5.54 5.85 -5.75
N ARG A 155 6.07 4.72 -5.27
CA ARG A 155 6.90 4.66 -4.08
C ARG A 155 8.35 4.96 -4.45
N THR A 156 8.97 5.83 -3.67
CA THR A 156 10.42 6.02 -3.73
C THR A 156 11.06 5.65 -2.41
N ASP A 157 12.14 4.89 -2.50
CA ASP A 157 12.83 4.28 -1.37
C ASP A 157 13.98 5.13 -0.83
N THR A 158 14.12 6.38 -1.28
CA THR A 158 15.19 7.31 -0.86
C THR A 158 15.33 7.42 0.66
N TYR A 159 14.20 7.52 1.39
CA TYR A 159 14.19 7.58 2.86
C TYR A 159 14.42 6.23 3.53
N ARG A 160 13.77 5.16 3.05
CA ARG A 160 14.01 3.80 3.55
C ARG A 160 15.48 3.38 3.42
N LEU A 161 16.10 3.71 2.29
CA LEU A 161 17.48 3.33 1.96
C LEU A 161 18.52 4.35 2.44
N LYS A 162 18.10 5.45 3.07
CA LYS A 162 18.99 6.53 3.53
C LYS A 162 19.91 7.02 2.39
N TYR A 163 19.32 7.30 1.24
CA TYR A 163 20.04 7.85 0.09
C TYR A 163 20.78 9.14 0.46
N GLY A 164 21.96 9.34 -0.14
CA GLY A 164 22.81 10.51 0.07
C GLY A 164 23.57 10.48 1.41
N ALA A 165 24.58 11.34 1.53
CA ALA A 165 25.31 11.56 2.77
C ALA A 165 24.55 12.48 3.73
N THR A 166 23.65 13.32 3.20
CA THR A 166 22.90 14.33 3.96
C THR A 166 21.40 14.22 3.76
N ASP A 167 20.62 14.78 4.69
CA ASP A 167 19.16 14.85 4.57
C ASP A 167 18.73 15.75 3.39
N GLY A 168 19.52 16.78 3.07
CA GLY A 168 19.28 17.66 1.90
C GLY A 168 19.41 16.93 0.57
N GLU A 169 20.51 16.19 0.37
CA GLU A 169 20.70 15.36 -0.83
C GLU A 169 19.58 14.32 -1.00
N ARG A 170 19.10 13.76 0.13
CA ARG A 170 17.99 12.82 0.14
C ARG A 170 16.68 13.47 -0.26
N PHE A 171 16.40 14.65 0.27
CA PHE A 171 15.21 15.43 -0.07
C PHE A 171 15.22 15.80 -1.57
N ASP A 172 16.33 16.34 -2.07
CA ASP A 172 16.49 16.73 -3.47
C ASP A 172 16.29 15.54 -4.42
N GLU A 173 16.84 14.37 -4.08
CA GLU A 173 16.65 13.16 -4.89
C GLU A 173 15.19 12.68 -4.85
N THR A 174 14.54 12.78 -3.69
CA THR A 174 13.13 12.43 -3.54
C THR A 174 12.26 13.33 -4.42
N VAL A 175 12.49 14.64 -4.39
CA VAL A 175 11.78 15.61 -5.24
C VAL A 175 12.03 15.32 -6.72
N ARG A 176 13.29 15.06 -7.11
CA ARG A 176 13.66 14.74 -8.50
C ARG A 176 12.91 13.51 -9.01
N ARG A 177 12.87 12.43 -8.23
CA ARG A 177 12.14 11.19 -8.56
C ARG A 177 10.64 11.41 -8.59
N ALA A 178 10.09 12.05 -7.57
CA ALA A 178 8.67 12.35 -7.46
C ALA A 178 8.15 13.13 -8.68
N LYS A 179 8.83 14.21 -9.08
CA LYS A 179 8.46 14.99 -10.27
C LYS A 179 8.53 14.15 -11.55
N ALA A 180 9.57 13.32 -11.70
CA ALA A 180 9.69 12.41 -12.85
C ALA A 180 8.57 11.36 -12.89
N TYR A 181 8.18 10.84 -11.73
CA TYR A 181 7.11 9.83 -11.58
C TYR A 181 5.73 10.42 -11.86
N LEU A 182 5.46 11.64 -11.37
CA LEU A 182 4.24 12.39 -11.69
C LEU A 182 4.15 12.65 -13.21
N ALA A 183 5.25 13.10 -13.83
CA ALA A 183 5.32 13.31 -15.28
C ALA A 183 5.17 12.00 -16.08
N ALA A 184 5.52 10.85 -15.49
CA ALA A 184 5.34 9.52 -16.07
C ALA A 184 3.90 8.99 -15.95
N GLY A 185 3.04 9.67 -15.17
CA GLY A 185 1.64 9.32 -14.97
C GLY A 185 1.31 8.70 -13.61
N ALA A 186 2.16 8.87 -12.59
CA ALA A 186 1.78 8.60 -11.21
C ALA A 186 0.71 9.59 -10.73
N ASP A 187 -0.20 9.14 -9.85
CA ASP A 187 -1.23 10.00 -9.25
C ASP A 187 -0.86 10.45 -7.83
N CYS A 188 -0.01 9.67 -7.15
CA CYS A 188 0.41 9.92 -5.77
C CYS A 188 1.86 9.49 -5.58
N ILE A 189 2.60 10.21 -4.73
CA ILE A 189 3.99 9.92 -4.39
C ILE A 189 4.09 9.39 -2.97
N TYR A 190 4.89 8.33 -2.80
CA TYR A 190 5.09 7.69 -1.51
C TYR A 190 6.57 7.59 -1.14
N PRO A 191 7.13 8.59 -0.43
CA PRO A 191 8.49 8.56 0.10
C PRO A 191 8.56 7.71 1.36
N ILE A 192 8.56 6.38 1.21
CA ILE A 192 8.46 5.49 2.37
C ILE A 192 9.62 5.71 3.35
N GLY A 193 9.31 5.79 4.64
CA GLY A 193 10.29 6.07 5.70
C GLY A 193 10.45 7.56 6.02
N LEU A 194 9.89 8.48 5.24
CA LEU A 194 9.77 9.88 5.62
C LEU A 194 8.68 10.05 6.69
N GLY A 195 9.05 10.58 7.86
CA GLY A 195 8.12 10.78 8.98
C GLY A 195 8.27 12.10 9.76
N ASP A 196 9.22 12.94 9.39
CA ASP A 196 9.40 14.27 10.00
C ASP A 196 8.38 15.27 9.44
N ALA A 197 7.70 16.01 10.31
CA ALA A 197 6.60 16.90 9.94
C ALA A 197 7.05 18.06 9.02
N ALA A 198 8.21 18.67 9.32
CA ALA A 198 8.72 19.79 8.53
C ALA A 198 9.06 19.34 7.11
N THR A 199 9.82 18.25 7.00
CA THR A 199 10.22 17.67 5.72
C THR A 199 9.02 17.17 4.90
N ILE A 200 7.98 16.63 5.56
CA ILE A 200 6.71 16.27 4.90
C ILE A 200 6.03 17.51 4.31
N GLY A 201 5.93 18.59 5.09
CA GLY A 201 5.33 19.85 4.64
C GLY A 201 6.06 20.44 3.44
N ASP A 202 7.40 20.51 3.51
CA ASP A 202 8.24 20.99 2.43
C ASP A 202 8.04 20.16 1.15
N LEU A 203 7.96 18.82 1.28
CA LEU A 203 7.74 17.95 0.13
C LEU A 203 6.36 18.13 -0.50
N VAL A 204 5.31 18.23 0.32
CA VAL A 204 3.94 18.47 -0.19
C VAL A 204 3.88 19.80 -0.94
N GLN A 205 4.49 20.84 -0.40
CA GLN A 205 4.55 22.16 -1.03
C GLN A 205 5.33 22.13 -2.34
N GLU A 206 6.51 21.51 -2.35
CA GLU A 206 7.41 21.47 -3.51
C GLU A 206 6.85 20.65 -4.69
N LEU A 207 6.06 19.61 -4.40
CA LEU A 207 5.46 18.76 -5.42
C LEU A 207 4.12 19.27 -5.95
N ASP A 208 3.36 19.99 -5.12
CA ASP A 208 1.94 20.32 -5.35
C ASP A 208 1.13 19.12 -5.90
N ALA A 209 1.34 17.95 -5.30
CA ALA A 209 0.74 16.69 -5.71
C ALA A 209 0.36 15.83 -4.50
N PRO A 210 -0.53 14.83 -4.65
CA PRO A 210 -0.87 13.93 -3.57
C PRO A 210 0.34 13.18 -3.02
N VAL A 211 0.62 13.32 -1.72
CA VAL A 211 1.66 12.58 -1.00
C VAL A 211 1.02 11.56 -0.05
N ASN A 212 1.55 10.33 -0.06
CA ASN A 212 1.26 9.26 0.88
C ASN A 212 2.34 9.17 1.96
N VAL A 213 1.95 9.08 3.23
CA VAL A 213 2.86 8.90 4.37
C VAL A 213 2.59 7.55 5.04
N SER A 214 3.64 6.88 5.51
CA SER A 214 3.47 5.66 6.32
C SER A 214 3.20 6.03 7.78
N ALA A 215 2.26 5.37 8.43
CA ALA A 215 1.99 5.56 9.86
C ALA A 215 2.80 4.59 10.72
N TRP A 216 3.40 5.10 11.80
CA TRP A 216 3.97 4.34 12.91
C TRP A 216 3.89 5.17 14.20
N PRO A 217 4.16 4.58 15.38
CA PRO A 217 4.20 5.34 16.63
C PRO A 217 5.21 6.50 16.54
N GLY A 218 4.74 7.74 16.66
CA GLY A 218 5.56 8.96 16.54
C GLY A 218 5.42 9.69 15.21
N THR A 219 4.74 9.13 14.20
CA THR A 219 4.30 9.89 13.02
C THR A 219 3.32 11.00 13.46
N PRO A 220 3.31 12.19 12.80
CA PRO A 220 2.31 13.22 13.08
C PRO A 220 0.88 12.67 12.95
N SER A 221 -0.04 13.24 13.74
CA SER A 221 -1.45 12.85 13.71
C SER A 221 -2.08 13.12 12.34
N VAL A 222 -3.20 12.45 12.05
CA VAL A 222 -3.96 12.68 10.81
C VAL A 222 -4.36 14.15 10.66
N SER A 223 -4.68 14.82 11.77
CA SER A 223 -4.99 16.26 11.77
C SER A 223 -3.77 17.09 11.36
N GLU A 224 -2.60 16.84 11.96
CA GLU A 224 -1.36 17.56 11.61
C GLU A 224 -0.97 17.31 10.15
N LEU A 225 -1.03 16.06 9.67
CA LEU A 225 -0.76 15.71 8.28
C LEU A 225 -1.75 16.39 7.31
N ALA A 226 -3.01 16.56 7.70
CA ALA A 226 -3.99 17.31 6.91
C ALA A 226 -3.59 18.78 6.77
N HIS A 227 -3.12 19.43 7.84
CA HIS A 227 -2.63 20.81 7.79
C HIS A 227 -1.38 20.94 6.90
N LEU A 228 -0.57 19.89 6.79
CA LEU A 228 0.57 19.82 5.88
C LEU A 228 0.17 19.51 4.43
N GLY A 229 -1.11 19.24 4.15
CA GLY A 229 -1.61 18.94 2.80
C GLY A 229 -1.39 17.51 2.33
N VAL A 230 -1.08 16.57 3.24
CA VAL A 230 -0.94 15.15 2.93
C VAL A 230 -2.26 14.59 2.39
N ALA A 231 -2.21 13.79 1.34
CA ALA A 231 -3.40 13.21 0.72
C ALA A 231 -3.77 11.86 1.32
N ARG A 232 -2.77 11.04 1.68
CA ARG A 232 -2.96 9.64 2.07
C ARG A 232 -2.04 9.25 3.23
N VAL A 233 -2.54 8.40 4.11
CA VAL A 233 -1.74 7.75 5.16
C VAL A 233 -1.95 6.25 5.09
N SER A 234 -0.88 5.48 4.90
CA SER A 234 -0.92 4.02 4.83
C SER A 234 -0.33 3.40 6.10
N THR A 235 -0.87 2.27 6.55
CA THR A 235 -0.33 1.52 7.72
C THR A 235 0.80 0.55 7.37
N ALA A 236 1.12 0.36 6.09
CA ALA A 236 2.11 -0.60 5.60
C ALA A 236 1.96 -1.98 6.29
N THR A 237 3.04 -2.57 6.78
CA THR A 237 3.01 -3.86 7.50
C THR A 237 2.55 -3.76 8.95
N ARG A 238 2.25 -2.56 9.47
CA ARG A 238 2.09 -2.33 10.92
C ARG A 238 0.94 -3.11 11.52
N LEU A 239 -0.23 -3.12 10.89
CA LEU A 239 -1.39 -3.88 11.41
C LEU A 239 -1.12 -5.40 11.41
N ALA A 240 -0.43 -5.91 10.38
CA ALA A 240 -0.03 -7.33 10.32
C ALA A 240 0.95 -7.66 11.47
N THR A 241 2.00 -6.86 11.66
CA THR A 241 2.96 -7.07 12.75
C THR A 241 2.34 -6.90 14.15
N LEU A 242 1.33 -6.03 14.29
CA LEU A 242 0.58 -5.85 15.54
C LEU A 242 -0.22 -7.11 15.88
N ALA A 243 -0.92 -7.67 14.89
CA ALA A 243 -1.66 -8.93 15.04
C ALA A 243 -0.71 -10.09 15.40
N LEU A 244 0.41 -10.23 14.67
CA LEU A 244 1.41 -11.26 14.95
C LEU A 244 2.03 -11.11 16.34
N SER A 245 2.26 -9.88 16.78
CA SER A 245 2.77 -9.59 18.13
C SER A 245 1.77 -10.00 19.22
N ALA A 246 0.45 -9.83 18.99
CA ALA A 246 -0.57 -10.30 19.93
C ALA A 246 -0.59 -11.84 20.01
N VAL A 247 -0.51 -12.52 18.88
CA VAL A 247 -0.41 -13.99 18.82
C VAL A 247 0.86 -14.48 19.53
N GLU A 248 2.00 -13.85 19.28
CA GLU A 248 3.27 -14.22 19.92
C GLU A 248 3.19 -14.09 21.46
N ARG A 249 2.62 -12.99 21.97
CA ARG A 249 2.45 -12.78 23.42
C ARG A 249 1.56 -13.87 24.04
N ALA A 250 0.39 -14.13 23.46
CA ALA A 250 -0.51 -15.17 23.97
C ALA A 250 0.12 -16.57 23.91
N ALA A 251 0.80 -16.91 22.82
CA ALA A 251 1.49 -18.19 22.68
C ALA A 251 2.62 -18.38 23.70
N LYS A 252 3.38 -17.31 24.00
CA LYS A 252 4.42 -17.33 25.05
C LYS A 252 3.80 -17.57 26.43
N GLU A 253 2.71 -16.89 26.76
CA GLU A 253 2.02 -17.06 28.04
C GLU A 253 1.40 -18.45 28.19
N LEU A 254 0.73 -18.95 27.15
CA LEU A 254 0.17 -20.30 27.11
C LEU A 254 1.27 -21.34 27.34
N ARG A 255 2.41 -21.21 26.66
CA ARG A 255 3.55 -22.12 26.83
C ARG A 255 4.17 -22.06 28.22
N ALA A 256 4.26 -20.85 28.80
CA ALA A 256 4.91 -20.65 30.10
C ALA A 256 4.02 -21.07 31.28
N SER A 257 2.71 -20.86 31.19
CA SER A 257 1.79 -21.02 32.30
C SER A 257 0.88 -22.25 32.21
N GLY A 258 0.64 -22.77 30.99
CA GLY A 258 -0.38 -23.78 30.73
C GLY A 258 -1.82 -23.30 30.92
N ARG A 259 -2.04 -21.99 31.11
CA ARG A 259 -3.36 -21.40 31.32
C ARG A 259 -3.89 -20.71 30.07
N PHE A 260 -5.20 -20.49 30.01
CA PHE A 260 -5.92 -20.12 28.79
C PHE A 260 -6.51 -18.70 28.82
N GLU A 261 -6.34 -17.94 29.90
CA GLU A 261 -6.88 -16.57 30.01
C GLU A 261 -6.30 -15.64 28.94
N CYS A 262 -5.06 -15.88 28.51
CA CYS A 262 -4.41 -15.18 27.40
C CYS A 262 -5.12 -15.32 26.04
N LEU A 263 -6.09 -16.24 25.92
CA LEU A 263 -6.90 -16.46 24.71
C LEU A 263 -8.20 -15.64 24.68
N GLU A 264 -8.46 -14.80 25.68
CA GLU A 264 -9.64 -13.95 25.70
C GLU A 264 -9.60 -12.96 24.51
N ALA A 265 -10.61 -13.08 23.62
CA ALA A 265 -10.74 -12.26 22.43
C ALA A 265 -12.11 -11.58 22.38
N THR A 266 -12.12 -10.28 22.13
CA THR A 266 -13.36 -9.49 21.99
C THR A 266 -14.08 -9.77 20.66
N LEU A 267 -13.30 -9.98 19.58
CA LEU A 267 -13.83 -10.42 18.29
C LEU A 267 -14.00 -11.94 18.29
N THR A 268 -15.18 -12.40 18.71
CA THR A 268 -15.52 -13.81 18.85
C THR A 268 -15.82 -14.49 17.50
N HIS A 269 -15.85 -15.83 17.47
CA HIS A 269 -16.23 -16.60 16.27
C HIS A 269 -17.55 -16.13 15.63
N PRO A 270 -18.67 -15.94 16.37
CA PRO A 270 -19.87 -15.34 15.79
C PRO A 270 -19.67 -13.94 15.20
N GLY A 271 -18.78 -13.13 15.80
CA GLY A 271 -18.40 -11.82 15.29
C GLY A 271 -17.69 -11.92 13.94
N VAL A 272 -16.70 -12.80 13.82
CA VAL A 272 -16.01 -13.06 12.56
C VAL A 272 -16.97 -13.63 11.51
N GLN A 273 -17.87 -14.56 11.88
CA GLN A 273 -18.84 -15.11 10.94
C GLN A 273 -19.83 -14.08 10.41
N ARG A 274 -20.23 -13.10 11.22
CA ARG A 274 -21.08 -11.99 10.76
C ARG A 274 -20.41 -11.16 9.68
N LEU A 275 -19.08 -10.96 9.75
CA LEU A 275 -18.34 -10.31 8.67
C LEU A 275 -18.63 -10.97 7.33
N PHE A 276 -18.88 -12.29 7.30
CA PHE A 276 -19.11 -13.03 6.06
C PHE A 276 -20.56 -13.16 5.61
N SER A 277 -21.51 -12.85 6.51
CA SER A 277 -22.93 -13.08 6.29
C SER A 277 -23.65 -11.86 5.69
N GLU A 278 -23.07 -10.66 5.85
CA GLU A 278 -23.58 -9.39 5.33
C GLU A 278 -22.87 -9.08 4.00
N ILE A 279 -23.49 -9.43 2.86
CA ILE A 279 -23.08 -9.03 1.50
C ILE A 279 -24.18 -8.15 0.92
#